data_AF-A0A239WN30-F1
#
_entry.id   AF-A0A239WN30-F1
#
_cell.length_a   1.000
_cell.length_b   1.000
_cell.length_c   1.000
_cell.angle_alpha   90.00
_cell.angle_beta   90.00
_cell.angle_gamma   90.00
#
_symmetry.space_group_name_H-M   'P 1'
#
loop_
_entity.id
_entity.type
_entity.pdbx_description
1 polymer ?
#
loop_
_entity_poly.entity_id
_entity_poly.type
_entity_poly.pdbx_seq_one_letter_code
_entity_poly.pdbx_strand_id
1 'polypeptide(L)'
;MTLKRALDLLVAEGYLIRRRGSGTFVCDWKSAQIPHVYTLNGATEDYGDKVRTEVINFDVISANAQVAERLSIGLDDFVYKIVRLRHIESRPSIMEYTYVPIDIFQI
;
A
#
# COMPACT_ATOMS: atom_id res chain seq x y z
N MET A 1 12.83 30.38 19.87
CA MET A 1 12.02 29.38 20.62
C MET A 1 11.23 28.42 19.71
N THR A 2 11.27 28.58 18.38
CA THR A 2 10.47 27.79 17.41
C THR A 2 11.19 26.54 16.91
N LEU A 3 12.49 26.63 16.61
CA LEU A 3 13.27 25.50 16.06
C LEU A 3 13.39 24.33 17.05
N LYS A 4 13.71 24.63 18.32
CA LYS A 4 13.83 23.60 19.36
C LYS A 4 12.51 22.85 19.56
N ARG A 5 11.38 23.57 19.58
CA ARG A 5 10.05 22.99 19.73
C ARG A 5 9.65 22.12 18.53
N ALA A 6 9.96 22.56 17.31
CA ALA A 6 9.75 21.75 16.12
C ALA A 6 10.59 20.45 16.14
N LEU A 7 11.85 20.53 16.54
CA LEU A 7 12.71 19.36 16.69
C LEU A 7 12.24 18.42 17.81
N ASP A 8 11.76 18.96 18.93
CA ASP A 8 11.21 18.17 20.03
C ASP A 8 9.93 17.43 19.60
N LEU A 9 9.07 18.06 18.78
CA LEU A 9 7.89 17.41 18.19
C LEU A 9 8.28 16.26 17.26
N LEU A 10 9.24 16.48 16.36
CA LEU A 10 9.70 15.44 15.42
C LEU A 10 10.38 14.27 16.14
N VAL A 11 11.03 14.51 17.28
CA VAL A 11 11.56 13.44 18.14
C VAL A 11 10.42 12.69 18.84
N ALA A 12 9.40 13.40 19.34
CA ALA A 12 8.25 12.80 19.99
C ALA A 12 7.41 11.94 19.05
N GLU A 13 7.26 12.34 17.78
CA GLU A 13 6.58 11.60 16.73
C GLU A 13 7.43 10.46 16.13
N GLY A 14 8.67 10.28 16.59
CA GLY A 14 9.54 9.18 16.17
C GLY A 14 10.21 9.38 14.82
N TYR A 15 10.12 10.57 14.21
CA TYR A 15 10.82 10.91 12.96
C TYR A 15 12.32 11.20 13.16
N LEU A 16 12.71 11.60 14.38
CA LEU A 16 14.11 11.90 14.72
C LEU A 16 14.54 11.15 15.99
N ILE A 17 15.79 10.71 16.04
CA ILE A 17 16.44 10.25 17.28
C ILE A 17 17.53 11.22 17.72
N ARG A 18 17.63 11.46 19.03
CA ARG A 18 18.74 12.18 19.64
C ARG A 18 19.73 11.21 20.25
N ARG A 19 20.98 11.27 19.79
CA ARG A 19 22.10 10.54 20.40
C ARG A 19 22.94 11.55 21.17
N ARG A 20 23.04 11.36 22.49
CA ARG A 20 23.79 12.26 23.39
C ARG A 20 25.24 12.35 22.89
N GLY A 21 25.71 13.56 22.59
CA GLY A 21 27.07 13.81 22.09
C GLY A 21 27.26 13.61 20.58
N SER A 22 26.28 13.07 19.85
CA SER A 22 26.40 12.81 18.40
C SER A 22 25.42 13.59 17.54
N GLY A 23 24.46 14.31 18.14
CA GLY A 23 23.50 15.15 17.43
C GLY A 23 22.12 14.50 17.25
N THR A 24 21.33 15.06 16.32
CA THR A 24 19.99 14.58 15.97
C THR A 24 20.03 13.93 14.60
N PHE A 25 19.49 12.71 14.49
CA PHE A 25 19.49 11.93 13.26
C PHE A 25 18.06 11.65 12.80
N VAL A 26 17.85 11.59 11.49
CA VAL A 26 16.59 11.14 10.91
C VAL A 26 16.43 9.66 11.18
N CYS A 27 15.30 9.27 11.76
CA CYS A 27 14.93 7.87 11.86
C CYS A 27 14.75 7.34 10.45
N ASP A 28 15.44 6.24 10.14
CA ASP A 28 15.15 5.51 8.91
C ASP A 28 13.66 5.17 8.94
N TRP A 29 12.96 5.43 7.84
CA TRP A 29 11.64 4.85 7.63
C TRP A 29 11.90 3.35 7.59
N LYS A 30 11.85 2.71 8.77
CA LYS A 30 11.51 1.31 8.82
C LYS A 30 10.15 1.32 8.18
N SER A 31 10.10 0.91 6.91
CA SER A 31 8.90 0.46 6.23
C SER A 31 8.03 -0.12 7.31
N ALA A 32 7.04 0.66 7.76
CA ALA A 32 6.09 0.20 8.77
C ALA A 32 5.61 -1.10 8.15
N GLN A 33 6.03 -2.23 8.73
CA GLN A 33 6.07 -3.54 8.08
C GLN A 33 4.88 -3.58 7.16
N ILE A 34 5.08 -3.42 5.84
CA ILE A 34 3.93 -3.30 4.93
C ILE A 34 3.28 -4.65 5.15
N PRO A 35 2.16 -4.74 5.90
CA PRO A 35 1.67 -6.04 6.27
C PRO A 35 1.40 -6.68 4.94
N HIS A 36 1.95 -7.88 4.79
CA HIS A 36 1.78 -8.62 3.57
C HIS A 36 0.27 -8.78 3.39
N VAL A 37 -0.33 -7.93 2.55
CA VAL A 37 -1.75 -7.95 2.18
C VAL A 37 -2.03 -9.16 1.27
N TYR A 38 -1.32 -10.26 1.49
CA TYR A 38 -1.38 -11.50 0.73
C TYR A 38 -2.52 -12.41 1.18
N THR A 39 -3.33 -12.02 2.15
CA THR A 39 -4.52 -12.80 2.47
C THR A 39 -5.64 -12.38 1.54
N LEU A 40 -6.21 -13.36 0.85
CA LEU A 40 -7.33 -13.27 -0.10
C LEU A 40 -8.59 -12.58 0.49
N ASN A 41 -8.58 -12.25 1.79
CA ASN A 41 -9.58 -11.47 2.52
C ASN A 41 -9.34 -9.95 2.53
N GLY A 42 -8.23 -9.47 1.96
CA GLY A 42 -7.85 -8.06 1.88
C GLY A 42 -7.37 -7.47 3.21
N ALA A 43 -6.70 -6.30 3.14
CA ALA A 43 -6.12 -5.56 4.29
C ALA A 43 -7.10 -5.21 5.43
N THR A 44 -8.36 -5.60 5.32
CA THR A 44 -9.40 -5.46 6.34
C THR A 44 -9.10 -6.29 7.58
N GLU A 45 -8.46 -7.46 7.42
CA GLU A 45 -8.17 -8.37 8.55
C GLU A 45 -7.02 -7.85 9.45
N ASP A 46 -6.00 -7.23 8.85
CA ASP A 46 -4.81 -6.74 9.58
C ASP A 46 -5.03 -5.41 10.32
N TYR A 47 -6.01 -4.61 9.88
CA TYR A 47 -6.24 -3.24 10.38
C TYR A 47 -7.68 -3.00 10.88
N GLY A 48 -8.57 -4.00 10.79
CA GLY A 48 -9.97 -3.92 11.21
C GLY A 48 -10.77 -2.81 10.52
N ASP A 49 -11.73 -2.21 11.25
CA ASP A 49 -12.63 -1.14 10.79
C ASP A 49 -11.93 0.19 10.42
N LYS A 50 -10.60 0.27 10.54
CA LYS A 50 -9.83 1.49 10.24
C LYS A 50 -9.41 1.62 8.78
N VAL A 51 -9.70 0.62 7.95
CA VAL A 51 -9.37 0.64 6.52
C VAL A 51 -10.60 0.99 5.69
N ARG A 52 -10.54 2.14 5.04
CA ARG A 52 -11.50 2.50 3.99
C ARG A 52 -10.87 2.26 2.64
N THR A 53 -11.55 1.53 1.77
CA THR A 53 -11.08 1.27 0.40
C THR A 53 -11.90 2.09 -0.59
N GLU A 54 -11.21 2.76 -1.51
CA GLU A 54 -11.79 3.45 -2.65
C GLU A 54 -11.33 2.77 -3.93
N VAL A 55 -12.26 2.40 -4.81
CA VAL A 55 -11.92 1.90 -6.14
C VAL A 55 -11.68 3.11 -7.04
N ILE A 56 -10.42 3.29 -7.44
CA ILE A 56 -9.99 4.39 -8.29
C ILE A 56 -10.24 4.04 -9.76
N ASN A 57 -10.03 2.78 -10.12
CA ASN A 57 -10.26 2.32 -11.48
C ASN A 57 -10.68 0.86 -11.52
N PHE A 58 -11.57 0.53 -12.45
CA PHE A 58 -12.01 -0.82 -12.76
C PHE A 58 -12.19 -0.94 -14.27
N ASP A 59 -11.21 -1.57 -14.93
CA ASP A 59 -11.17 -1.71 -16.38
C ASP A 59 -10.98 -3.17 -16.78
N VAL A 60 -11.40 -3.49 -18.01
CA VAL A 60 -10.99 -4.70 -18.72
C VAL A 60 -9.87 -4.32 -19.67
N ILE A 61 -8.72 -4.98 -19.53
CA ILE A 61 -7.56 -4.75 -20.39
C ILE A 61 -7.08 -6.07 -20.99
N SER A 62 -6.36 -6.01 -22.10
CA SER A 62 -5.59 -7.15 -22.60
C SER A 62 -4.35 -7.37 -21.71
N ALA A 63 -4.01 -8.64 -21.47
CA ALA A 63 -2.87 -9.04 -20.68
C ALA A 63 -1.57 -8.70 -21.42
N ASN A 64 -0.74 -7.87 -20.81
CA ASN A 64 0.62 -7.67 -21.27
C ASN A 64 1.49 -8.89 -20.94
N ALA A 65 2.71 -8.96 -21.49
CA ALA A 65 3.60 -10.10 -21.30
C ALA A 65 3.85 -10.47 -19.83
N GLN A 66 4.01 -9.49 -18.95
CA GLN A 66 4.25 -9.73 -17.53
C GLN A 66 3.02 -10.29 -16.82
N VAL A 67 1.83 -9.79 -17.14
CA VAL A 67 0.57 -10.25 -16.57
C VAL A 67 0.24 -11.66 -17.09
N ALA A 68 0.42 -11.88 -18.39
CA ALA A 68 0.22 -13.18 -19.03
C ALA A 68 1.11 -14.26 -18.42
N GLU A 69 2.41 -13.99 -18.26
CA GLU A 69 3.36 -14.91 -17.63
C GLU A 69 2.98 -15.21 -16.17
N ARG A 70 2.66 -14.19 -15.37
CA ARG A 70 2.36 -14.37 -13.94
C ARG A 70 1.04 -15.08 -13.69
N LEU A 71 0.06 -14.94 -14.58
CA LEU A 71 -1.26 -15.56 -14.45
C LEU A 71 -1.35 -16.87 -15.25
N SER A 72 -0.29 -17.27 -15.97
CA SER A 72 -0.30 -18.42 -16.89
C SER A 72 -1.44 -18.38 -17.92
N ILE A 73 -1.69 -17.20 -18.49
CA ILE A 73 -2.70 -16.96 -19.54
C ILE A 73 -2.03 -16.56 -20.86
N GLY A 74 -2.80 -16.51 -21.94
CA GLY A 74 -2.35 -16.06 -23.24
C GLY A 74 -1.98 -14.57 -23.26
N LEU A 75 -1.06 -14.22 -24.15
CA LEU A 75 -0.91 -12.81 -24.55
C LEU A 75 -2.23 -12.36 -25.19
N ASP A 76 -2.62 -11.12 -24.89
CA ASP A 76 -3.87 -10.51 -25.34
C ASP A 76 -5.17 -11.07 -24.74
N ASP A 77 -5.10 -12.08 -23.85
CA ASP A 77 -6.25 -12.50 -23.06
C ASP A 77 -6.75 -11.37 -22.16
N PHE A 78 -8.06 -11.29 -21.94
CA PHE A 78 -8.63 -10.22 -21.15
C PHE A 78 -8.53 -10.47 -19.64
N VAL A 79 -8.16 -9.44 -18.90
CA VAL A 79 -8.09 -9.42 -17.45
C VAL A 79 -8.86 -8.23 -16.89
N TYR A 80 -9.49 -8.40 -15.74
CA TYR A 80 -9.94 -7.29 -14.91
C TYR A 80 -8.73 -6.65 -14.25
N LYS A 81 -8.56 -5.33 -14.45
CA LYS A 81 -7.61 -4.49 -13.74
C LYS A 81 -8.37 -3.63 -12.74
N ILE A 82 -8.12 -3.89 -11.46
CA ILE A 82 -8.71 -3.14 -10.34
C ILE A 82 -7.62 -2.33 -9.68
N VAL A 83 -7.83 -1.02 -9.59
CA VAL A 83 -6.93 -0.09 -8.91
C VAL A 83 -7.65 0.46 -7.69
N ARG A 84 -7.08 0.25 -6.49
CA ARG A 84 -7.71 0.64 -5.23
C ARG A 84 -6.78 1.50 -4.39
N LEU A 85 -7.32 2.56 -3.81
CA LEU A 85 -6.66 3.35 -2.80
C LEU A 85 -7.22 2.96 -1.43
N ARG A 86 -6.36 2.42 -0.57
CA ARG A 86 -6.72 2.11 0.81
C ARG A 86 -6.28 3.24 1.73
N HIS A 87 -7.22 3.74 2.51
CA HIS A 87 -7.00 4.70 3.57
C HIS A 87 -6.87 3.96 4.90
N ILE A 88 -5.81 4.24 5.66
CA ILE A 88 -5.63 3.77 7.03
C ILE A 88 -5.74 5.02 7.92
N GLU A 89 -6.67 5.01 8.88
CA GLU A 89 -6.93 6.17 9.76
C GLU A 89 -7.17 7.48 8.96
N SER A 90 -7.96 7.37 7.89
CA SER A 90 -8.30 8.46 6.95
C SER A 90 -7.14 9.00 6.09
N ARG A 91 -5.95 8.42 6.17
CA ARG A 91 -4.80 8.82 5.33
C ARG A 91 -4.62 7.86 4.16
N PRO A 92 -4.46 8.35 2.91
CA PRO A 92 -4.17 7.48 1.76
C PRO A 92 -2.83 6.78 2.00
N SER A 93 -2.86 5.46 2.10
CA SER A 93 -1.72 4.68 2.61
C SER A 93 -1.21 3.63 1.63
N ILE A 94 -2.12 2.95 0.92
CA ILE A 94 -1.74 1.85 0.02
C ILE A 94 -2.44 2.03 -1.33
N MET A 95 -1.67 1.99 -2.41
CA MET A 95 -2.17 1.88 -3.77
C MET A 95 -2.06 0.42 -4.23
N GLU A 96 -3.18 -0.20 -4.55
CA GLU A 96 -3.27 -1.60 -4.88
C GLU A 96 -3.63 -1.79 -6.36
N TYR A 97 -2.94 -2.73 -7.01
CA TYR A 97 -3.18 -3.13 -8.39
C TYR A 97 -3.48 -4.62 -8.43
N THR A 98 -4.72 -4.98 -8.73
CA THR A 98 -5.17 -6.37 -8.84
C THR A 98 -5.47 -6.70 -10.29
N TYR A 99 -4.95 -7.84 -10.77
CA TYR A 99 -5.23 -8.39 -12.08
C TYR A 99 -5.89 -9.75 -11.89
N VAL A 100 -7.07 -9.95 -12.49
CA VAL A 100 -7.79 -11.22 -12.41
C VAL A 100 -8.20 -11.66 -13.82
N PRO A 101 -7.87 -12.89 -14.27
CA PRO A 101 -8.38 -13.43 -15.52
C PRO A 101 -9.91 -13.43 -15.52
N ILE A 102 -10.52 -13.01 -16.62
CA ILE A 102 -11.99 -12.94 -16.72
C ILE A 102 -12.62 -14.32 -16.58
N ASP A 103 -11.95 -15.35 -17.09
CA ASP A 103 -12.43 -16.73 -17.12
C ASP A 103 -12.66 -17.35 -15.73
N ILE A 104 -12.12 -16.73 -14.66
CA ILE A 104 -12.31 -17.21 -13.28
C ILE A 104 -13.72 -16.90 -12.75
N PHE A 105 -14.39 -15.88 -13.27
CA PHE A 105 -15.74 -15.51 -12.84
C PHE A 105 -16.79 -15.99 -13.87
N GLN A 106 -17.15 -17.27 -13.79
CA GLN A 106 -18.41 -17.75 -14.34
C GLN A 106 -19.51 -17.65 -13.28
N ILE A 107 -20.59 -16.90 -13.59
CA ILE A 107 -21.83 -16.86 -12.81
C ILE A 107 -22.69 -18.06 -13.18
#